data_AF-A0AAW8FRA9-F1
#
_entry.id   AF-A0AAW8FRA9-F1
#
_cell.length_a   1.000
_cell.length_b   1.000
_cell.length_c   1.000
_cell.angle_alpha   90.00
_cell.angle_beta   90.00
_cell.angle_gamma   90.00
#
_symmetry.space_group_name_H-M   'P 1'
#
loop_
_entity.id
_entity.type
_entity.pdbx_description
1 polymer ?
#
loop_
_entity_poly.entity_id
_entity_poly.type
_entity_poly.pdbx_seq_one_letter_code
_entity_poly.pdbx_strand_id
1 'polypeptide(L)'
;MFHQSGGCCDGSAPMCYPEGEFRTGGSDVLLAELEVPGVEEPVTFWMSRSQYAVRAHTRLIVDVVPGRGSGFSLEAPEGVRFLIRSRVVGAE
;
A
#
# COMPACT_ATOMS: atom_id res chain seq x y z
N MET A 1 -8.91 0.01 -2.09
CA MET A 1 -7.71 0.87 -2.17
C MET A 1 -6.61 0.49 -1.18
N PHE A 2 -5.36 0.75 -1.52
CA PHE A 2 -4.20 0.77 -0.62
C PHE A 2 -3.75 2.20 -0.31
N HIS A 3 -3.23 2.44 0.89
CA HIS A 3 -2.52 3.68 1.25
C HIS A 3 -1.22 3.40 2.01
N GLN A 4 -0.14 4.06 1.58
CA GLN A 4 1.18 4.01 2.19
C GLN A 4 1.58 5.39 2.74
N SER A 5 1.44 5.60 4.04
CA SER A 5 1.71 6.90 4.69
C SER A 5 3.09 7.02 5.36
N GLY A 6 3.76 5.89 5.65
CA GLY A 6 5.10 5.85 6.25
C GLY A 6 5.18 6.35 7.70
N GLY A 7 4.15 6.08 8.51
CA GLY A 7 4.00 6.55 9.90
C GLY A 7 4.96 5.93 10.92
N CYS A 8 4.77 6.21 12.22
CA CYS A 8 5.67 5.78 13.30
C CYS A 8 5.22 4.49 14.02
N CYS A 9 3.92 4.16 14.00
CA CYS A 9 3.36 3.09 14.85
C CYS A 9 3.13 1.74 14.12
N ASP A 10 2.86 1.74 12.81
CA ASP A 10 2.79 0.55 11.92
C ASP A 10 3.68 0.75 10.66
N GLY A 11 4.71 1.58 10.84
CA GLY A 11 5.27 2.57 9.92
C GLY A 11 5.79 2.23 8.53
N SER A 12 5.53 1.05 7.99
CA SER A 12 5.96 0.69 6.64
C SER A 12 5.03 -0.28 5.93
N ALA A 13 4.04 -0.86 6.62
CA ALA A 13 3.06 -1.72 5.99
C ALA A 13 2.06 -0.90 5.17
N PRO A 14 1.64 -1.37 4.00
CA PRO A 14 0.59 -0.73 3.23
C PRO A 14 -0.76 -1.11 3.86
N MET A 15 -1.63 -0.13 4.02
CA MET A 15 -2.97 -0.35 4.57
C MET A 15 -3.97 -0.56 3.45
N CYS A 16 -4.80 -1.59 3.54
CA CYS A 16 -5.86 -1.88 2.58
C CYS A 16 -7.22 -1.49 3.16
N TYR A 17 -7.98 -0.68 2.42
CA TYR A 17 -9.30 -0.19 2.80
C TYR A 17 -10.31 -0.47 1.67
N PRO A 18 -11.62 -0.56 1.98
CA PRO A 18 -12.67 -0.39 1.00
C PRO A 18 -12.44 0.85 0.14
N GLU A 19 -12.82 0.77 -1.13
CA GLU A 19 -12.61 1.88 -2.05
C GLU A 19 -13.31 3.15 -1.56
N GLY A 20 -12.56 4.26 -1.50
CA GLY A 20 -13.06 5.56 -1.04
C GLY A 20 -13.19 5.74 0.47
N GLU A 21 -12.94 4.72 1.30
CA GLU A 21 -13.01 4.87 2.76
C GLU A 21 -11.87 5.72 3.31
N PHE A 22 -10.65 5.52 2.79
CA PHE A 22 -9.54 6.41 3.10
C PHE A 22 -9.62 7.66 2.22
N ARG A 23 -9.75 8.83 2.85
CA ARG A 23 -9.80 10.12 2.13
C ARG A 23 -8.43 10.52 1.63
N THR A 24 -8.23 10.45 0.33
CA THR A 24 -7.05 10.96 -0.37
C THR A 24 -7.21 12.43 -0.74
N GLY A 25 -6.10 13.15 -0.93
CA GLY A 25 -6.13 14.55 -1.34
C GLY A 25 -4.80 15.03 -1.95
N GLY A 26 -4.58 16.35 -2.00
CA GLY A 26 -3.37 16.93 -2.62
C GLY A 26 -2.04 16.51 -1.98
N SER A 27 -2.10 15.94 -0.77
CA SER A 27 -0.94 15.39 -0.05
C SER A 27 -0.63 13.94 -0.41
N ASP A 28 -1.43 13.31 -1.27
CA ASP A 28 -1.28 11.93 -1.71
C ASP A 28 -1.01 11.86 -3.22
N VAL A 29 -0.38 10.78 -3.64
CA VAL A 29 -0.06 10.48 -5.03
C VAL A 29 -0.65 9.11 -5.36
N LEU A 30 -1.48 9.04 -6.40
CA LEU A 30 -1.90 7.78 -7.00
C LEU A 30 -0.69 7.19 -7.73
N LEU A 31 -0.19 6.05 -7.25
CA LEU A 31 0.96 5.38 -7.84
C LEU A 31 0.57 4.44 -8.97
N ALA A 32 -0.55 3.73 -8.79
CA ALA A 32 -1.04 2.74 -9.73
C ALA A 32 -2.50 2.41 -9.47
N GLU A 33 -3.16 1.96 -10.53
CA GLU A 33 -4.41 1.19 -10.48
C GLU A 33 -4.03 -0.26 -10.77
N LEU A 34 -4.21 -1.14 -9.79
CA LEU A 34 -3.76 -2.53 -9.86
C LEU A 34 -4.90 -3.41 -10.34
N GLU A 35 -4.67 -4.13 -11.44
CA GLU A 35 -5.55 -5.21 -11.87
C GLU A 35 -5.26 -6.45 -11.02
N VAL A 36 -6.26 -6.91 -10.26
CA VAL A 36 -6.14 -8.08 -9.39
C VAL A 36 -7.14 -9.15 -9.86
N PRO A 37 -6.69 -10.36 -10.23
CA PRO A 37 -7.61 -11.43 -10.63
C PRO A 37 -8.68 -11.71 -9.56
N GLY A 38 -9.95 -11.68 -9.97
CA GLY A 38 -11.08 -11.89 -9.07
C GLY A 38 -11.60 -10.63 -8.37
N VAL A 39 -11.01 -9.46 -8.63
CA VAL A 39 -11.56 -8.15 -8.26
C VAL A 39 -12.05 -7.47 -9.55
N GLU A 40 -13.31 -7.06 -9.58
CA GLU A 40 -13.92 -6.48 -10.79
C GLU A 40 -13.37 -5.07 -11.08
N GLU A 41 -13.22 -4.25 -10.03
CA GLU A 41 -12.67 -2.91 -10.13
C GLU A 41 -11.15 -2.87 -9.89
N PRO A 42 -10.41 -1.97 -10.57
CA PRO A 42 -9.01 -1.75 -10.28
C PRO A 42 -8.78 -1.32 -8.83
N VAL A 43 -7.81 -1.94 -8.17
CA VAL A 43 -7.44 -1.58 -6.80
C VAL A 43 -6.46 -0.41 -6.83
N THR A 44 -6.89 0.77 -6.40
CA THR A 44 -6.03 1.96 -6.37
C THR A 44 -4.94 1.85 -5.30
N PHE A 45 -3.69 2.25 -5.62
CA PHE A 45 -2.59 2.31 -4.68
C PHE A 45 -2.09 3.74 -4.51
N TRP A 46 -2.23 4.27 -3.29
CA TRP A 46 -1.87 5.63 -2.94
C TRP A 46 -0.67 5.68 -2.01
N MET A 47 0.12 6.75 -2.12
CA MET A 47 1.25 7.01 -1.23
C MET A 47 1.29 8.49 -0.86
N SER A 48 1.68 8.79 0.38
CA SER A 48 1.90 10.19 0.78
C SER A 48 2.99 10.83 -0.09
N ARG A 49 2.82 12.11 -0.45
CA ARG A 49 3.78 12.84 -1.29
C ARG A 49 5.19 12.85 -0.70
N SER A 50 5.32 12.90 0.63
CA SER A 50 6.60 12.84 1.32
C SER A 50 7.29 11.48 1.16
N GLN A 51 6.55 10.37 1.25
CA GLN A 51 7.10 9.04 0.96
C GLN A 51 7.43 8.87 -0.51
N TYR A 52 6.58 9.39 -1.41
CA TYR A 52 6.83 9.33 -2.84
C TYR A 52 8.15 10.02 -3.22
N ALA A 53 8.41 11.22 -2.68
CA ALA A 53 9.64 11.97 -2.95
C ALA A 53 10.93 11.17 -2.66
N VAL A 54 10.88 10.25 -1.69
CA VAL A 54 12.05 9.42 -1.32
C VAL A 54 12.01 7.99 -1.88
N ARG A 55 10.88 7.51 -2.41
CA ARG A 55 10.71 6.14 -2.94
C ARG A 55 10.44 6.04 -4.44
N ALA A 56 10.32 7.16 -5.15
CA ALA A 56 9.99 7.18 -6.58
C ALA A 56 10.96 6.37 -7.48
N HIS A 57 12.20 6.16 -7.03
CA HIS A 57 13.22 5.38 -7.73
C HIS A 57 13.19 3.87 -7.40
N THR A 58 12.15 3.40 -6.69
CA THR A 58 12.01 2.00 -6.29
C THR A 58 10.80 1.35 -6.93
N ARG A 59 10.95 0.08 -7.31
CA ARG A 59 9.82 -0.78 -7.61
C ARG A 59 9.27 -1.32 -6.30
N LEU A 60 8.03 -0.98 -6.01
CA LEU A 60 7.29 -1.46 -4.86
C LEU A 60 6.54 -2.74 -5.23
N ILE A 61 6.57 -3.71 -4.32
CA ILE A 61 5.86 -4.97 -4.42
C ILE A 61 5.00 -5.08 -3.17
N VAL A 62 3.69 -5.18 -3.37
CA VAL A 62 2.74 -5.49 -2.30
C VAL A 62 2.71 -7.01 -2.16
N ASP A 63 3.07 -7.50 -0.99
CA ASP A 63 3.11 -8.92 -0.66
C ASP A 63 2.13 -9.24 0.47
N VAL A 64 1.70 -10.50 0.57
CA VAL A 64 0.80 -11.00 1.60
C VAL A 64 1.51 -12.11 2.36
N VAL A 65 1.64 -11.95 3.67
CA VAL A 65 2.32 -12.93 4.53
C VAL A 65 1.46 -13.31 5.72
N PRO A 66 1.59 -14.53 6.28
CA PRO A 66 0.94 -14.88 7.53
C PRO A 66 1.35 -13.92 8.65
N GLY A 67 0.38 -13.50 9.47
CA GLY A 67 0.65 -12.62 10.60
C GLY A 67 -0.53 -11.71 10.95
N ARG A 68 -0.35 -10.91 11.99
CA ARG A 68 -1.35 -9.95 12.42
C ARG A 68 -1.29 -8.71 11.52
N GLY A 69 -2.37 -8.44 10.78
CA GLY A 69 -2.59 -7.19 10.07
C GLY A 69 -2.81 -6.00 11.02
N SER A 70 -2.72 -4.78 10.50
CA SER A 70 -3.06 -3.58 11.28
C SER A 70 -4.58 -3.53 11.49
N GLY A 71 -5.03 -3.11 12.67
CA GLY A 71 -6.44 -3.22 13.08
C GLY A 71 -7.46 -2.46 12.22
N PHE A 72 -7.00 -1.58 11.33
CA PHE A 72 -7.83 -0.83 10.38
C PHE A 72 -7.75 -1.35 8.94
N SER A 73 -6.96 -2.39 8.69
CA SER A 73 -6.74 -2.93 7.35
C SER A 73 -7.66 -4.11 7.10
N LEU A 74 -8.15 -4.26 5.86
CA LEU A 74 -9.15 -5.27 5.48
C LEU A 74 -8.74 -6.72 5.78
N GLU A 75 -7.45 -7.03 5.75
CA GLU A 75 -6.93 -8.38 5.98
C GLU A 75 -6.75 -8.72 7.46
N ALA A 76 -6.95 -7.77 8.38
CA ALA A 76 -6.77 -7.97 9.81
C ALA A 76 -7.50 -9.20 10.40
N PRO A 77 -8.76 -9.52 10.01
CA PRO A 77 -9.44 -10.73 10.51
C PRO A 77 -8.98 -12.02 9.83
N GLU A 78 -8.21 -11.95 8.74
CA GLU A 78 -7.88 -13.08 7.87
C GLU A 78 -6.59 -13.81 8.29
N GLY A 79 -5.94 -13.40 9.39
CA GLY A 79 -4.71 -14.03 9.88
C GLY A 79 -3.49 -13.80 8.98
N VAL A 80 -3.59 -12.85 8.04
CA VAL A 80 -2.51 -12.39 7.17
C VAL A 80 -2.27 -10.90 7.36
N ARG A 81 -1.20 -10.39 6.75
CA ARG A 81 -0.89 -8.96 6.69
C ARG A 81 -0.27 -8.60 5.36
N PHE A 82 -0.49 -7.36 4.92
CA PHE A 82 0.26 -6.83 3.79
C PHE A 82 1.67 -6.36 4.18
N LEU A 83 2.60 -6.47 3.23
CA LEU A 83 3.99 -6.05 3.38
C LEU A 83 4.46 -5.36 2.09
N ILE A 84 5.10 -4.18 2.21
CA ILE A 84 5.83 -3.59 1.09
C ILE A 84 7.25 -4.16 1.06
N ARG A 85 7.62 -4.73 -0.09
CA ARG A 85 9.01 -4.98 -0.46
C ARG A 85 9.41 -3.98 -1.53
N SER A 86 10.61 -3.42 -1.43
CA SER A 86 11.13 -2.45 -2.40
C SER A 86 12.41 -2.98 -3.04
N ARG A 87 12.54 -2.78 -4.34
CA ARG A 87 13.80 -2.98 -5.08
C ARG A 87 14.18 -1.69 -5.78
N VAL A 88 15.44 -1.30 -5.75
CA VAL A 88 15.92 -0.12 -6.48
C VAL A 88 15.88 -0.42 -7.97
N VAL A 89 15.31 0.48 -8.77
CA VAL A 89 15.31 0.36 -10.22
C VAL A 89 16.71 0.71 -10.72
N GLY A 90 17.42 -0.23 -11.33
CA GLY A 90 18.78 -0.04 -11.86
C GLY A 90 19.93 -0.54 -10.98
N ALA A 91 19.64 -1.19 -9.85
CA ALA A 91 20.64 -1.99 -9.14
C ALA A 91 20.65 -3.41 -9.73
N GLU A 92 21.73 -3.78 -10.42
CA GLU A 92 22.01 -5.16 -10.84
C GLU A 92 22.31 -6.07 -9.64
#